data_AF-A0A6A5S3B0-F1
#
_entry.id   AF-A0A6A5S3B0-F1
#
_cell.length_a   1.000
_cell.length_b   1.000
_cell.length_c   1.000
_cell.angle_alpha   90.00
_cell.angle_beta   90.00
_cell.angle_gamma   90.00
#
_symmetry.space_group_name_H-M   'P 1'
#
loop_
_entity.id
_entity.type
_entity.pdbx_description
1 polymer ?
#
loop_
_entity_poly.entity_id
_entity_poly.type
_entity_poly.pdbx_seq_one_letter_code
_entity_poly.pdbx_strand_id
1 'polypeptide(L)'
;MPTKAQVIAAQQQNPQSQPSSTESSPISKRLPRANSIVRTAASRGAQATPRQIRILLCNPNSTAAMTRACVDMVLPTLSSNVVLVGCTALEPAPSAVEGKFDDVMSAAVAVQGILQHASQFDAFLIACYSDHALIRMLREELTQPVVGIMEASLFAARTLGTRFGIICSGPRSKYTLEDTVRSSGFDNFCVGVRSCNLGVLGLKERPRDEVLRIMGQVGRELAGDGADVILLGCTGMADLKSAVEEAVGEDVQVIDGVVAGVHHLIGLCRMGVKTAKKGAYASSTTARQRRGQDWL
;
A
#
# COMPACT_ATOMS: atom_id res chain seq x y z
N MET A 1 -50.32 25.76 -42.80
CA MET A 1 -51.49 26.67 -42.64
C MET A 1 -52.70 25.83 -42.25
N PRO A 2 -53.70 26.34 -41.48
CA PRO A 2 -53.70 27.55 -40.63
C PRO A 2 -53.00 27.18 -39.27
N THR A 3 -53.43 27.34 -38.00
CA THR A 3 -54.51 28.03 -37.20
C THR A 3 -53.92 28.10 -35.75
N LYS A 4 -54.13 29.05 -34.81
CA LYS A 4 -55.24 29.93 -34.35
C LYS A 4 -56.36 29.20 -33.59
N ALA A 5 -56.87 29.66 -32.43
CA ALA A 5 -56.61 30.84 -31.55
C ALA A 5 -56.77 30.41 -30.06
N GLN A 6 -56.39 31.11 -28.97
CA GLN A 6 -56.07 32.52 -28.65
C GLN A 6 -57.26 33.46 -28.32
N VAL A 7 -57.65 33.51 -27.03
CA VAL A 7 -58.53 34.49 -26.30
C VAL A 7 -58.08 34.43 -24.81
N ILE A 8 -57.65 35.44 -24.02
CA ILE A 8 -57.97 36.89 -23.80
C ILE A 8 -59.24 37.04 -22.90
N ALA A 9 -59.36 37.86 -21.84
CA ALA A 9 -58.57 38.94 -21.21
C ALA A 9 -58.42 38.70 -19.67
N ALA A 10 -57.68 39.44 -18.82
CA ALA A 10 -57.84 40.84 -18.35
C ALA A 10 -59.22 41.16 -17.71
N GLN A 11 -59.41 41.99 -16.67
CA GLN A 11 -58.50 42.77 -15.79
C GLN A 11 -59.35 43.40 -14.65
N GLN A 12 -58.86 43.62 -13.42
CA GLN A 12 -59.29 44.73 -12.54
C GLN A 12 -58.51 44.86 -11.20
N GLN A 13 -58.66 46.04 -10.58
CA GLN A 13 -58.27 46.45 -9.21
C GLN A 13 -59.40 47.40 -8.71
N ASN A 14 -59.46 48.01 -7.51
CA ASN A 14 -58.58 48.22 -6.34
C ASN A 14 -59.53 48.68 -5.17
N PRO A 15 -59.12 49.27 -4.01
CA PRO A 15 -57.84 49.29 -3.29
C PRO A 15 -57.96 48.98 -1.76
N GLN A 16 -56.82 49.01 -1.06
CA GLN A 16 -56.62 49.41 0.36
C GLN A 16 -57.55 48.91 1.50
N SER A 17 -57.00 48.07 2.40
CA SER A 17 -57.12 48.28 3.86
C SER A 17 -56.01 47.56 4.66
N GLN A 18 -55.29 48.31 5.51
CA GLN A 18 -54.52 47.85 6.68
C GLN A 18 -55.18 48.49 7.94
N PRO A 19 -54.83 48.13 9.20
CA PRO A 19 -53.71 47.28 9.66
C PRO A 19 -54.08 46.18 10.69
N SER A 20 -53.14 45.29 11.02
CA SER A 20 -52.79 44.94 12.42
C SER A 20 -51.59 43.99 12.56
N SER A 21 -50.71 44.32 13.51
CA SER A 21 -49.89 43.45 14.39
C SER A 21 -49.45 42.02 13.98
N THR A 22 -48.13 41.80 14.10
CA THR A 22 -47.46 40.60 14.65
C THR A 22 -47.80 39.21 14.09
N GLU A 23 -46.85 38.64 13.34
CA GLU A 23 -46.03 37.55 13.90
C GLU A 23 -44.71 37.39 13.10
N SER A 24 -43.58 37.69 13.72
CA SER A 24 -42.26 37.40 13.15
C SER A 24 -41.92 35.93 13.37
N SER A 25 -42.40 35.06 12.48
CA SER A 25 -42.12 33.63 12.52
C SER A 25 -40.62 33.37 12.73
N PRO A 26 -40.21 32.68 13.80
CA PRO A 26 -38.80 32.51 14.10
C PRO A 26 -38.16 31.68 13.00
N ILE A 27 -37.11 32.23 12.37
CA ILE A 27 -36.29 31.49 11.40
C ILE A 27 -35.79 30.24 12.09
N SER A 28 -36.39 29.10 11.75
CA SER A 28 -35.99 27.80 12.27
C SER A 28 -34.58 27.53 11.78
N LYS A 29 -33.60 27.81 12.65
CA LYS A 29 -32.20 27.47 12.44
C LYS A 29 -32.16 25.95 12.32
N ARG A 30 -32.16 25.45 11.07
CA ARG A 30 -31.89 24.05 10.79
C ARG A 30 -30.49 23.75 11.33
N LEU A 31 -30.45 23.19 12.53
CA LEU A 31 -29.26 22.55 13.08
C LEU A 31 -28.72 21.61 11.99
N PRO A 32 -27.40 21.60 11.71
CA PRO A 32 -26.85 20.70 10.72
C PRO A 32 -27.25 19.27 11.11
N ARG A 33 -27.80 18.52 10.14
CA ARG A 33 -28.23 17.14 10.35
C ARG A 33 -26.99 16.28 10.60
N ALA A 34 -26.57 16.19 11.86
CA ALA A 34 -25.50 15.30 12.27
C ALA A 34 -25.88 13.84 11.97
N ASN A 35 -24.98 13.10 11.35
CA ASN A 35 -25.17 11.68 11.09
C ASN A 35 -25.24 10.93 12.42
N SER A 36 -26.15 9.95 12.52
CA SER A 36 -26.33 9.14 13.74
C SER A 36 -25.15 8.18 13.93
N ILE A 37 -24.20 8.55 14.79
CA ILE A 37 -23.07 7.70 15.16
C ILE A 37 -23.57 6.57 16.08
N VAL A 38 -23.71 5.36 15.52
CA VAL A 38 -24.06 4.16 16.29
C VAL A 38 -22.87 3.75 17.16
N ARG A 39 -22.93 4.07 18.46
CA ARG A 39 -21.94 3.63 19.44
C ARG A 39 -22.24 2.18 19.87
N THR A 40 -21.45 1.23 19.37
CA THR A 40 -21.40 -0.11 19.97
C THR A 40 -20.71 -0.05 21.33
N ALA A 41 -21.16 -0.87 22.27
CA ALA A 41 -20.39 -1.12 23.48
C ALA A 41 -19.09 -1.88 23.12
N ALA A 42 -18.00 -1.64 23.86
CA ALA A 42 -16.79 -2.44 23.76
C ALA A 42 -17.17 -3.94 23.84
N SER A 43 -16.68 -4.74 22.88
CA SER A 43 -17.36 -5.97 22.45
C SER A 43 -17.59 -6.98 23.58
N ARG A 44 -18.86 -7.21 23.92
CA ARG A 44 -19.30 -8.32 24.79
C ARG A 44 -19.05 -9.66 24.09
N GLY A 45 -17.83 -10.18 24.21
CA GLY A 45 -17.38 -11.41 23.54
C GLY A 45 -15.86 -11.60 23.47
N ALA A 46 -15.06 -10.56 23.71
CA ALA A 46 -13.59 -10.64 23.66
C ALA A 46 -12.94 -11.33 24.89
N GLN A 47 -13.50 -12.44 25.36
CA GLN A 47 -12.90 -13.30 26.40
C GLN A 47 -11.97 -14.38 25.84
N ALA A 48 -12.00 -14.64 24.54
CA ALA A 48 -10.95 -15.41 23.88
C ALA A 48 -9.65 -14.59 23.85
N THR A 49 -8.52 -15.19 24.23
CA THR A 49 -7.20 -14.58 24.05
C THR A 49 -6.99 -14.28 22.56
N PRO A 50 -6.54 -13.07 22.16
CA PRO A 50 -6.38 -12.73 20.76
C PRO A 50 -5.41 -13.70 20.09
N ARG A 51 -5.85 -14.37 19.00
CA ARG A 51 -5.02 -15.33 18.27
C ARG A 51 -3.68 -14.69 17.92
N GLN A 52 -2.58 -15.37 18.22
CA GLN A 52 -1.27 -14.94 17.78
C GLN A 52 -1.20 -15.02 16.25
N ILE A 53 -0.70 -13.96 15.61
CA ILE A 53 -0.49 -13.90 14.16
C ILE A 53 1.02 -13.83 13.92
N ARG A 54 1.58 -14.80 13.17
CA ARG A 54 3.01 -14.88 12.86
C ARG A 54 3.27 -14.53 11.40
N ILE A 55 3.98 -13.43 11.13
CA ILE A 55 4.27 -12.95 9.77
C ILE A 55 5.76 -13.12 9.48
N LEU A 56 6.09 -13.71 8.33
CA LEU A 56 7.46 -13.79 7.83
C LEU A 56 7.75 -12.64 6.86
N LEU A 57 8.63 -11.73 7.24
CA LEU A 57 9.20 -10.70 6.37
C LEU A 57 10.35 -11.32 5.58
N CYS A 58 10.11 -11.60 4.31
CA CYS A 58 11.02 -12.28 3.41
C CYS A 58 11.83 -11.22 2.63
N ASN A 59 13.05 -10.92 3.07
CA ASN A 59 14.01 -10.20 2.25
C ASN A 59 14.65 -11.19 1.25
N PRO A 60 14.46 -11.02 -0.08
CA PRO A 60 15.05 -11.92 -1.06
C PRO A 60 16.55 -11.66 -1.28
N ASN A 61 17.10 -10.53 -0.84
CA ASN A 61 18.54 -10.27 -0.92
C ASN A 61 19.29 -10.82 0.31
N SER A 62 20.61 -11.00 0.19
CA SER A 62 21.47 -11.54 1.25
C SER A 62 21.92 -10.53 2.32
N THR A 63 21.56 -9.25 2.19
CA THR A 63 21.95 -8.20 3.14
C THR A 63 21.08 -8.23 4.40
N ALA A 64 21.47 -9.03 5.39
CA ALA A 64 20.76 -9.15 6.67
C ALA A 64 20.57 -7.83 7.45
N ALA A 65 21.41 -6.82 7.19
CA ALA A 65 21.27 -5.48 7.75
C ALA A 65 20.07 -4.69 7.17
N MET A 66 19.56 -5.05 5.98
CA MET A 66 18.29 -4.52 5.45
C MET A 66 17.11 -5.22 6.12
N THR A 67 17.19 -6.55 6.29
CA THR A 67 16.16 -7.35 6.98
C THR A 67 15.89 -6.84 8.40
N ARG A 68 16.95 -6.55 9.18
CA ARG A 68 16.83 -5.96 10.53
C ARG A 68 16.10 -4.62 10.49
N ALA A 69 16.58 -3.66 9.69
CA ALA A 69 15.96 -2.33 9.59
C ALA A 69 14.47 -2.37 9.19
N CYS A 70 14.07 -3.33 8.35
CA CYS A 70 12.66 -3.54 7.98
C CYS A 70 11.80 -4.07 9.15
N VAL A 71 12.37 -4.91 10.03
CA VAL A 71 11.69 -5.40 11.24
C VAL A 71 11.65 -4.31 12.30
N ASP A 72 12.79 -3.69 12.60
CA ASP A 72 12.97 -2.69 13.66
C ASP A 72 12.03 -1.49 13.48
N MET A 73 11.79 -1.06 12.24
CA MET A 73 10.86 0.02 11.89
C MET A 73 9.38 -0.34 12.12
N VAL A 74 9.00 -1.62 11.94
CA VAL A 74 7.60 -2.06 12.09
C VAL A 74 7.26 -2.41 13.54
N LEU A 75 8.20 -2.96 14.32
CA LEU A 75 7.96 -3.42 15.70
C LEU A 75 7.18 -2.43 16.60
N PRO A 76 7.48 -1.11 16.62
CA PRO A 76 6.73 -0.13 17.42
C PRO A 76 5.24 0.02 17.06
N THR A 77 4.83 -0.47 15.89
CA THR A 77 3.45 -0.36 15.38
C THR A 77 2.57 -1.59 15.68
N LEU A 78 3.14 -2.66 16.26
CA LEU A 78 2.47 -3.95 16.41
C LEU A 78 1.72 -4.07 17.74
N SER A 79 0.54 -4.69 17.69
CA SER A 79 -0.15 -5.17 18.90
C SER A 79 0.51 -6.46 19.42
N SER A 80 0.50 -6.67 20.74
CA SER A 80 1.20 -7.78 21.43
C SER A 80 0.82 -9.21 20.98
N ASN A 81 -0.25 -9.37 20.20
CA ASN A 81 -0.64 -10.64 19.58
C ASN A 81 -0.07 -10.84 18.16
N VAL A 82 0.78 -9.95 17.67
CA VAL A 82 1.43 -10.07 16.35
C VAL A 82 2.94 -10.27 16.54
N VAL A 83 3.49 -11.26 15.84
CA VAL A 83 4.93 -11.55 15.82
C VAL A 83 5.42 -11.40 14.38
N LEU A 84 6.34 -10.48 14.17
CA LEU A 84 7.05 -10.29 12.90
C LEU A 84 8.43 -10.97 13.00
N VAL A 85 8.78 -11.80 12.02
CA VAL A 85 10.08 -12.46 11.94
C VAL A 85 10.75 -12.08 10.62
N GLY A 86 12.00 -11.62 10.68
CA GLY A 86 12.81 -11.34 9.50
C GLY A 86 13.52 -12.58 8.98
N CYS A 87 13.33 -12.89 7.70
CA CYS A 87 14.08 -13.87 6.93
C CYS A 87 14.94 -13.14 5.88
N THR A 88 16.21 -13.54 5.78
CA THR A 88 17.15 -13.06 4.76
C THR A 88 17.49 -14.24 3.88
N ALA A 89 17.55 -14.05 2.56
CA ALA A 89 18.05 -15.10 1.68
C ALA A 89 19.53 -15.42 1.98
N LEU A 90 19.91 -16.68 1.82
CA LEU A 90 21.32 -17.08 1.93
C LEU A 90 22.07 -16.76 0.63
N GLU A 91 23.40 -16.71 0.68
CA GLU A 91 24.20 -16.81 -0.54
C GLU A 91 23.89 -18.14 -1.25
N PRO A 92 23.81 -18.17 -2.60
CA PRO A 92 24.28 -17.16 -3.56
C PRO A 92 23.21 -16.12 -3.98
N ALA A 93 22.20 -15.81 -3.16
CA ALA A 93 21.33 -14.66 -3.43
C ALA A 93 22.15 -13.35 -3.47
N PRO A 94 21.84 -12.41 -4.39
CA PRO A 94 22.57 -11.17 -4.52
C PRO A 94 22.35 -10.25 -3.31
N SER A 95 23.31 -9.38 -3.01
CA SER A 95 23.26 -8.46 -1.86
C SER A 95 22.20 -7.36 -2.01
N ALA A 96 21.84 -7.01 -3.24
CA ALA A 96 20.72 -6.16 -3.61
C ALA A 96 20.02 -6.71 -4.87
N VAL A 97 18.75 -6.34 -5.07
CA VAL A 97 17.99 -6.67 -6.29
C VAL A 97 17.87 -5.40 -7.11
N GLU A 98 18.63 -5.31 -8.21
CA GLU A 98 18.71 -4.12 -9.07
C GLU A 98 18.38 -4.44 -10.54
N GLY A 99 17.88 -5.64 -10.85
CA GLY A 99 17.46 -6.04 -12.19
C GLY A 99 16.69 -7.36 -12.20
N LYS A 100 16.13 -7.73 -13.36
CA LYS A 100 15.32 -8.96 -13.50
C LYS A 100 16.11 -10.27 -13.41
N PHE A 101 17.44 -10.23 -13.60
CA PHE A 101 18.30 -11.37 -13.27
C PHE A 101 18.31 -11.59 -11.74
N ASP A 102 18.57 -10.54 -10.98
CA ASP A 102 18.60 -10.55 -9.52
C ASP A 102 17.24 -10.96 -8.93
N ASP A 103 16.13 -10.45 -9.47
CA ASP A 103 14.73 -10.76 -9.08
C ASP A 103 14.44 -12.27 -9.18
N VAL A 104 14.88 -12.92 -10.27
CA VAL A 104 14.71 -14.37 -10.49
C VAL A 104 15.68 -15.20 -9.64
N MET A 105 16.96 -14.85 -9.61
CA MET A 105 17.97 -15.60 -8.87
C MET A 105 17.75 -15.53 -7.35
N SER A 106 17.41 -14.34 -6.83
CA SER A 106 17.07 -14.15 -5.43
C SER A 106 15.80 -14.91 -5.04
N ALA A 107 14.77 -14.93 -5.88
CA ALA A 107 13.56 -15.71 -5.64
C ALA A 107 13.82 -17.22 -5.63
N ALA A 108 14.67 -17.72 -6.53
CA ALA A 108 15.04 -19.13 -6.62
C ALA A 108 15.83 -19.63 -5.39
N VAL A 109 16.66 -18.79 -4.77
CA VAL A 109 17.37 -19.11 -3.52
C VAL A 109 16.46 -18.92 -2.29
N ALA A 110 15.75 -17.78 -2.21
CA ALA A 110 14.92 -17.45 -1.05
C ALA A 110 13.78 -18.46 -0.82
N VAL A 111 13.15 -18.97 -1.89
CA VAL A 111 12.03 -19.91 -1.76
C VAL A 111 12.41 -21.19 -0.99
N GLN A 112 13.64 -21.70 -1.18
CA GLN A 112 14.10 -22.94 -0.55
C GLN A 112 14.12 -22.81 0.99
N GLY A 113 14.73 -21.74 1.52
CA GLY A 113 14.75 -21.48 2.96
C GLY A 113 13.38 -21.12 3.54
N ILE A 114 12.51 -20.46 2.75
CA ILE A 114 11.16 -20.07 3.21
C ILE A 114 10.24 -21.29 3.34
N LEU A 115 10.23 -22.21 2.37
CA LEU A 115 9.33 -23.35 2.38
C LEU A 115 9.60 -24.30 3.56
N GLN A 116 10.87 -24.51 3.93
CA GLN A 116 11.28 -25.33 5.08
C GLN A 116 10.67 -24.89 6.42
N HIS A 117 10.22 -23.63 6.54
CA HIS A 117 9.65 -23.07 7.76
C HIS A 117 8.24 -22.49 7.57
N ALA A 118 7.66 -22.59 6.37
CA ALA A 118 6.41 -21.91 6.02
C ALA A 118 5.20 -22.34 6.87
N SER A 119 5.21 -23.57 7.41
CA SER A 119 4.18 -24.07 8.34
C SER A 119 4.11 -23.32 9.68
N GLN A 120 5.15 -22.55 10.03
CA GLN A 120 5.21 -21.76 11.26
C GLN A 120 4.57 -20.37 11.15
N PHE A 121 4.13 -19.96 9.96
CA PHE A 121 3.70 -18.59 9.67
C PHE A 121 2.30 -18.54 9.07
N ASP A 122 1.56 -17.50 9.43
CA ASP A 122 0.21 -17.18 8.96
C ASP A 122 0.20 -16.43 7.63
N ALA A 123 1.24 -15.64 7.34
CA ALA A 123 1.36 -14.79 6.17
C ALA A 123 2.81 -14.40 5.87
N PHE A 124 3.06 -13.96 4.63
CA PHE A 124 4.39 -13.68 4.09
C PHE A 124 4.42 -12.31 3.41
N LEU A 125 5.39 -11.48 3.79
CA LEU A 125 5.65 -10.16 3.19
C LEU A 125 6.94 -10.19 2.38
N ILE A 126 6.89 -9.92 1.08
CA ILE A 126 8.09 -9.86 0.24
C ILE A 126 8.68 -8.45 0.30
N ALA A 127 9.84 -8.32 0.96
CA ALA A 127 10.51 -7.07 1.24
C ALA A 127 11.43 -6.61 0.08
N CYS A 128 10.90 -6.63 -1.14
CA CYS A 128 11.49 -6.01 -2.32
C CYS A 128 10.43 -5.19 -3.05
N TYR A 129 10.79 -4.00 -3.53
CA TYR A 129 9.85 -3.08 -4.16
C TYR A 129 9.77 -3.34 -5.67
N SER A 130 9.14 -4.47 -6.05
CA SER A 130 8.84 -4.86 -7.42
C SER A 130 7.66 -5.84 -7.46
N ASP A 131 7.14 -6.17 -8.66
CA ASP A 131 6.46 -7.46 -8.88
C ASP A 131 7.52 -8.57 -8.90
N HIS A 132 7.98 -8.92 -7.70
CA HIS A 132 9.08 -9.85 -7.46
C HIS A 132 8.62 -11.29 -7.67
N ALA A 133 9.39 -12.09 -8.43
CA ALA A 133 9.01 -13.47 -8.78
C ALA A 133 8.57 -14.32 -7.56
N LEU A 134 9.27 -14.14 -6.43
CA LEU A 134 8.98 -14.80 -5.15
C LEU A 134 7.53 -14.63 -4.66
N ILE A 135 6.87 -13.50 -4.94
CA ILE A 135 5.45 -13.26 -4.57
C ILE A 135 4.56 -14.34 -5.20
N ARG A 136 4.74 -14.59 -6.51
CA ARG A 136 3.91 -15.51 -7.29
C ARG A 136 4.25 -16.96 -6.94
N MET A 137 5.53 -17.27 -6.78
CA MET A 137 6.02 -18.59 -6.33
C MET A 137 5.41 -18.99 -4.97
N LEU A 138 5.45 -18.11 -3.95
CA LEU A 138 4.83 -18.42 -2.66
C LEU A 138 3.30 -18.45 -2.73
N ARG A 139 2.67 -17.65 -3.60
CA ARG A 139 1.20 -17.75 -3.84
C ARG A 139 0.79 -19.07 -4.49
N GLU A 140 1.66 -19.72 -5.28
CA GLU A 140 1.40 -21.06 -5.84
C GLU A 140 1.66 -22.18 -4.81
N GLU A 141 2.74 -22.10 -4.03
CA GLU A 141 3.09 -23.12 -3.04
C GLU A 141 2.23 -23.06 -1.76
N LEU A 142 1.98 -21.88 -1.21
CA LEU A 142 1.42 -21.71 0.15
C LEU A 142 -0.05 -21.28 0.13
N THR A 143 -0.83 -21.66 1.14
CA THR A 143 -2.26 -21.25 1.24
C THR A 143 -2.44 -19.94 2.01
N GLN A 144 -1.45 -19.56 2.80
CA GLN A 144 -1.35 -18.30 3.51
C GLN A 144 -1.42 -17.08 2.57
N PRO A 145 -1.90 -15.92 3.04
CA PRO A 145 -1.73 -14.65 2.32
C PRO A 145 -0.26 -14.32 2.09
N VAL A 146 0.05 -13.88 0.86
CA VAL A 146 1.38 -13.38 0.45
C VAL A 146 1.18 -12.03 -0.20
N VAL A 147 1.96 -11.03 0.19
CA VAL A 147 1.90 -9.65 -0.34
C VAL A 147 3.33 -9.15 -0.56
N GLY A 148 3.58 -8.39 -1.64
CA GLY A 148 4.80 -7.60 -1.83
C GLY A 148 4.63 -6.19 -1.29
N ILE A 149 5.70 -5.58 -0.77
CA ILE A 149 5.65 -4.21 -0.21
C ILE A 149 5.18 -3.15 -1.21
N MET A 150 5.44 -3.35 -2.50
CA MET A 150 4.94 -2.50 -3.59
C MET A 150 3.44 -2.66 -3.81
N GLU A 151 2.89 -3.88 -3.75
CA GLU A 151 1.44 -4.08 -3.84
C GLU A 151 0.74 -3.37 -2.67
N ALA A 152 1.29 -3.53 -1.46
CA ALA A 152 0.75 -2.91 -0.25
C ALA A 152 0.78 -1.38 -0.29
N SER A 153 1.86 -0.77 -0.77
CA SER A 153 1.98 0.69 -0.90
C SER A 153 0.98 1.25 -1.93
N LEU A 154 0.79 0.55 -3.07
CA LEU A 154 -0.19 0.92 -4.09
C LEU A 154 -1.64 0.84 -3.55
N PHE A 155 -2.00 -0.20 -2.80
CA PHE A 155 -3.31 -0.30 -2.15
C PHE A 155 -3.52 0.80 -1.09
N ALA A 156 -2.49 1.11 -0.29
CA ALA A 156 -2.55 2.19 0.70
C ALA A 156 -2.75 3.56 0.02
N ALA A 157 -1.98 3.89 -1.01
CA ALA A 157 -2.15 5.13 -1.77
C ALA A 157 -3.56 5.28 -2.36
N ARG A 158 -4.12 4.22 -2.95
CA ARG A 158 -5.49 4.24 -3.49
C ARG A 158 -6.59 4.33 -2.43
N THR A 159 -6.25 4.19 -1.15
CA THR A 159 -7.16 4.35 -0.01
C THR A 159 -7.05 5.75 0.64
N LEU A 160 -5.88 6.38 0.57
CA LEU A 160 -5.57 7.63 1.27
C LEU A 160 -5.67 8.89 0.38
N GLY A 161 -5.47 8.75 -0.93
CA GLY A 161 -5.52 9.87 -1.88
C GLY A 161 -6.04 9.50 -3.26
N THR A 162 -5.87 10.40 -4.22
CA THR A 162 -6.29 10.27 -5.62
C THR A 162 -5.12 9.87 -6.52
N ARG A 163 -3.93 10.44 -6.27
CA ARG A 163 -2.78 10.40 -7.19
C ARG A 163 -1.49 10.15 -6.43
N PHE A 164 -0.69 9.18 -6.86
CA PHE A 164 0.57 8.87 -6.21
C PHE A 164 1.79 9.10 -7.10
N GLY A 165 2.92 9.41 -6.46
CA GLY A 165 4.26 9.35 -7.03
C GLY A 165 5.10 8.26 -6.37
N ILE A 166 6.11 7.73 -7.08
CA ILE A 166 7.06 6.76 -6.51
C ILE A 166 8.49 7.31 -6.55
N ILE A 167 9.15 7.33 -5.40
CA ILE A 167 10.58 7.60 -5.27
C ILE A 167 11.34 6.27 -5.36
N CYS A 168 12.16 6.06 -6.38
CA CYS A 168 12.96 4.85 -6.55
C CYS A 168 14.47 5.12 -6.40
N SER A 169 15.28 4.09 -6.14
CA SER A 169 16.72 4.26 -5.89
C SER A 169 17.50 4.65 -7.15
N GLY A 170 17.69 3.68 -8.06
CA GLY A 170 18.54 3.81 -9.24
C GLY A 170 17.76 4.00 -10.55
N PRO A 171 18.39 4.55 -11.60
CA PRO A 171 17.71 4.94 -12.84
C PRO A 171 17.09 3.76 -13.59
N ARG A 172 17.64 2.54 -13.47
CA ARG A 172 17.04 1.32 -14.04
C ARG A 172 15.70 0.98 -13.37
N SER A 173 15.60 1.16 -12.05
CA SER A 173 14.39 0.82 -11.28
C SER A 173 13.18 1.66 -11.69
N LYS A 174 13.40 2.90 -12.13
CA LYS A 174 12.36 3.79 -12.68
C LYS A 174 11.55 3.10 -13.77
N TYR A 175 12.20 2.65 -14.84
CA TYR A 175 11.54 2.02 -15.99
C TYR A 175 10.75 0.77 -15.58
N THR A 176 11.38 -0.12 -14.80
CA THR A 176 10.72 -1.34 -14.33
C THR A 176 9.52 -1.06 -13.43
N LEU A 177 9.53 0.02 -12.65
CA LEU A 177 8.41 0.40 -11.79
C LEU A 177 7.27 1.06 -12.57
N GLU A 178 7.57 1.89 -13.56
CA GLU A 178 6.54 2.41 -14.47
C GLU A 178 5.81 1.28 -15.21
N ASP A 179 6.53 0.31 -15.75
CA ASP A 179 5.93 -0.86 -16.44
C ASP A 179 5.18 -1.78 -15.46
N THR A 180 5.62 -1.86 -14.21
CA THR A 180 4.90 -2.60 -13.16
C THR A 180 3.61 -1.88 -12.74
N VAL A 181 3.61 -0.55 -12.64
CA VAL A 181 2.41 0.27 -12.40
C VAL A 181 1.39 0.12 -13.53
N ARG A 182 1.85 0.14 -14.80
CA ARG A 182 1.04 -0.09 -16.00
C ARG A 182 0.40 -1.48 -15.98
N SER A 183 1.20 -2.53 -15.86
CA SER A 183 0.73 -3.92 -15.88
C SER A 183 -0.11 -4.31 -14.65
N SER A 184 0.04 -3.60 -13.53
CA SER A 184 -0.83 -3.75 -12.35
C SER A 184 -2.13 -2.95 -12.44
N GLY A 185 -2.33 -2.12 -13.48
CA GLY A 185 -3.55 -1.33 -13.70
C GLY A 185 -3.64 -0.01 -12.91
N PHE A 186 -2.53 0.49 -12.37
CA PHE A 186 -2.49 1.72 -11.55
C PHE A 186 -2.07 2.99 -12.33
N ASP A 187 -1.77 2.88 -13.62
CA ASP A 187 -1.24 3.96 -14.48
C ASP A 187 -2.04 5.28 -14.37
N ASN A 188 -3.37 5.21 -14.45
CA ASN A 188 -4.28 6.37 -14.33
C ASN A 188 -4.21 7.13 -12.99
N PHE A 189 -3.52 6.58 -11.98
CA PHE A 189 -3.36 7.18 -10.65
C PHE A 189 -1.89 7.56 -10.36
N CYS A 190 -0.95 7.26 -11.25
CA CYS A 190 0.47 7.52 -11.06
C CYS A 190 0.88 8.81 -11.79
N VAL A 191 1.38 9.82 -11.05
CA VAL A 191 1.97 11.03 -11.69
C VAL A 191 3.37 10.76 -12.24
N GLY A 192 4.00 9.67 -11.76
CA GLY A 192 5.23 9.13 -12.33
C GLY A 192 6.15 8.50 -11.29
N VAL A 193 7.25 7.95 -11.79
CA VAL A 193 8.37 7.47 -10.98
C VAL A 193 9.54 8.44 -11.14
N ARG A 194 10.25 8.72 -10.04
CA ARG A 194 11.45 9.57 -10.01
C ARG A 194 12.56 8.86 -9.25
N SER A 195 13.80 9.00 -9.72
CA SER A 195 14.96 8.24 -9.25
C SER A 195 15.90 9.14 -8.48
N CYS A 196 16.30 8.74 -7.27
CA CYS A 196 17.37 9.41 -6.50
C CYS A 196 18.74 9.30 -7.18
N ASN A 197 18.87 8.41 -8.17
CA ASN A 197 20.11 8.10 -8.90
C ASN A 197 21.20 7.50 -8.00
N LEU A 198 20.77 6.68 -7.03
CA LEU A 198 21.62 5.95 -6.09
C LEU A 198 21.38 4.45 -6.21
N GLY A 199 22.43 3.64 -6.05
CA GLY A 199 22.26 2.19 -5.84
C GLY A 199 21.53 1.89 -4.53
N VAL A 200 20.97 0.69 -4.40
CA VAL A 200 20.25 0.24 -3.20
C VAL A 200 21.13 0.28 -1.96
N LEU A 201 22.40 -0.11 -2.08
CA LEU A 201 23.41 0.01 -1.02
C LEU A 201 23.91 1.46 -0.86
N GLY A 202 23.99 2.20 -1.98
CA GLY A 202 24.38 3.60 -2.04
C GLY A 202 23.53 4.55 -1.17
N LEU A 203 22.27 4.19 -0.86
CA LEU A 203 21.42 4.89 0.11
C LEU A 203 22.03 4.95 1.53
N LYS A 204 22.95 4.05 1.87
CA LYS A 204 23.67 4.01 3.17
C LYS A 204 25.14 4.40 3.07
N GLU A 205 25.72 4.39 1.88
CA GLU A 205 27.15 4.70 1.64
C GLU A 205 27.41 6.20 1.41
N ARG A 206 26.39 6.96 0.99
CA ARG A 206 26.50 8.42 0.75
C ARG A 206 26.34 9.23 2.05
N PRO A 207 26.90 10.45 2.11
CA PRO A 207 26.69 11.38 3.22
C PRO A 207 25.20 11.59 3.50
N ARG A 208 24.80 11.45 4.78
CA ARG A 208 23.38 11.34 5.14
C ARG A 208 22.55 12.54 4.67
N ASP A 209 23.07 13.75 4.85
CA ASP A 209 22.40 15.00 4.49
C ASP A 209 22.23 15.16 2.97
N GLU A 210 23.12 14.58 2.17
CA GLU A 210 22.97 14.53 0.72
C GLU A 210 21.76 13.67 0.33
N VAL A 211 21.64 12.48 0.93
CA VAL A 211 20.53 11.56 0.65
C VAL A 211 19.19 12.14 1.12
N LEU A 212 19.13 12.73 2.33
CA LEU A 212 17.94 13.41 2.85
C LEU A 212 17.50 14.55 1.92
N ARG A 213 18.45 15.40 1.48
CA ARG A 213 18.18 16.50 0.54
C ARG A 213 17.67 16.00 -0.82
N ILE A 214 18.23 14.92 -1.36
CA ILE A 214 17.78 14.30 -2.62
C ILE A 214 16.35 13.75 -2.46
N MET A 215 16.07 13.01 -1.39
CA MET A 215 14.74 12.45 -1.12
C MET A 215 13.67 13.55 -1.01
N GLY A 216 13.94 14.60 -0.23
CA GLY A 216 13.02 15.73 -0.09
C GLY A 216 12.85 16.54 -1.38
N GLN A 217 13.89 16.66 -2.21
CA GLN A 217 13.76 17.26 -3.54
C GLN A 217 12.85 16.42 -4.45
N VAL A 218 13.13 15.13 -4.57
CA VAL A 218 12.36 14.22 -5.44
C VAL A 218 10.90 14.09 -4.96
N GLY A 219 10.66 14.16 -3.64
CA GLY A 219 9.31 14.24 -3.08
C GLY A 219 8.56 15.49 -3.54
N ARG A 220 9.19 16.67 -3.48
CA ARG A 220 8.59 17.93 -3.98
C ARG A 220 8.32 17.93 -5.47
N GLU A 221 9.19 17.31 -6.27
CA GLU A 221 8.97 17.14 -7.71
C GLU A 221 7.69 16.33 -7.98
N LEU A 222 7.51 15.19 -7.29
CA LEU A 222 6.29 14.38 -7.39
C LEU A 222 5.03 15.08 -6.86
N ALA A 223 5.13 15.83 -5.76
CA ALA A 223 4.02 16.63 -5.23
C ALA A 223 3.63 17.75 -6.21
N GLY A 224 4.61 18.42 -6.83
CA GLY A 224 4.39 19.42 -7.88
C GLY A 224 3.78 18.86 -9.17
N ASP A 225 4.11 17.61 -9.52
CA ASP A 225 3.44 16.85 -10.59
C ASP A 225 1.99 16.41 -10.21
N GLY A 226 1.55 16.71 -8.98
CA GLY A 226 0.18 16.51 -8.50
C GLY A 226 -0.07 15.21 -7.75
N ALA A 227 0.94 14.66 -7.06
CA ALA A 227 0.75 13.57 -6.11
C ALA A 227 0.20 14.06 -4.76
N ASP A 228 -0.88 13.44 -4.28
CA ASP A 228 -1.37 13.56 -2.89
C ASP A 228 -0.87 12.42 -1.98
N VAL A 229 -0.23 11.39 -2.55
CA VAL A 229 0.50 10.34 -1.83
C VAL A 229 1.87 10.07 -2.46
N ILE A 230 2.91 9.86 -1.66
CA ILE A 230 4.25 9.50 -2.12
C ILE A 230 4.64 8.12 -1.57
N LEU A 231 5.11 7.25 -2.46
CA LEU A 231 5.52 5.88 -2.14
C LEU A 231 7.04 5.75 -2.10
N LEU A 232 7.57 5.18 -1.01
CA LEU A 232 8.99 4.91 -0.85
C LEU A 232 9.35 3.58 -1.54
N GLY A 233 9.94 3.69 -2.72
CA GLY A 233 10.20 2.60 -3.67
C GLY A 233 11.43 1.76 -3.40
N CYS A 234 11.90 1.68 -2.15
CA CYS A 234 13.02 0.82 -1.74
C CYS A 234 12.99 0.59 -0.21
N THR A 235 13.25 -0.63 0.25
CA THR A 235 13.40 -0.95 1.69
C THR A 235 14.56 -0.21 2.37
N GLY A 236 15.52 0.27 1.59
CA GLY A 236 16.59 1.15 2.08
C GLY A 236 16.16 2.59 2.39
N MET A 237 14.92 2.98 2.07
CA MET A 237 14.40 4.35 2.29
C MET A 237 13.65 4.53 3.63
N ALA A 238 13.61 3.48 4.46
CA ALA A 238 12.91 3.44 5.75
C ALA A 238 13.12 4.68 6.63
N ASP A 239 14.37 5.08 6.83
CA ASP A 239 14.79 6.18 7.70
C ASP A 239 14.80 7.54 6.97
N LEU A 240 14.57 7.57 5.66
CA LEU A 240 14.48 8.77 4.83
C LEU A 240 13.06 9.33 4.78
N LYS A 241 12.06 8.57 5.27
CA LYS A 241 10.63 8.92 5.22
C LYS A 241 10.36 10.35 5.72
N SER A 242 10.86 10.70 6.91
CA SER A 242 10.58 11.99 7.55
C SER A 242 11.07 13.20 6.75
N ALA A 243 12.20 13.08 6.04
CA ALA A 243 12.72 14.14 5.17
C ALA A 243 11.94 14.25 3.84
N VAL A 244 11.13 13.27 3.48
CA VAL A 244 10.12 13.42 2.44
C VAL A 244 8.90 14.15 3.02
N GLU A 245 8.38 13.73 4.17
CA GLU A 245 7.21 14.37 4.83
C GLU A 245 7.44 15.86 5.11
N GLU A 246 8.56 16.22 5.74
CA GLU A 246 8.98 17.61 5.98
C GLU A 246 9.08 18.42 4.68
N ALA A 247 9.52 17.78 3.59
CA ALA A 247 9.74 18.44 2.32
C ALA A 247 8.45 18.71 1.54
N VAL A 248 7.37 17.95 1.75
CA VAL A 248 6.13 18.03 0.97
C VAL A 248 4.92 18.58 1.75
N GLY A 249 4.97 18.58 3.08
CA GLY A 249 3.92 19.12 3.94
C GLY A 249 2.83 18.09 4.32
N GLU A 250 2.03 18.44 5.32
CA GLU A 250 1.10 17.53 5.99
C GLU A 250 -0.07 17.01 5.13
N ASP A 251 -0.44 17.76 4.07
CA ASP A 251 -1.48 17.35 3.12
C ASP A 251 -1.04 16.21 2.18
N VAL A 252 0.26 15.93 2.04
CA VAL A 252 0.80 14.89 1.12
C VAL A 252 1.34 13.70 1.93
N GLN A 253 0.67 12.55 1.82
CA GLN A 253 0.96 11.39 2.68
C GLN A 253 2.15 10.57 2.18
N VAL A 254 3.14 10.27 3.04
CA VAL A 254 4.29 9.43 2.66
C VAL A 254 4.16 8.01 3.21
N ILE A 255 4.19 7.02 2.32
CA ILE A 255 3.92 5.61 2.64
C ILE A 255 5.16 4.74 2.44
N ASP A 256 5.56 4.07 3.52
CA ASP A 256 6.49 2.95 3.48
C ASP A 256 5.74 1.64 3.20
N GLY A 257 6.21 0.87 2.21
CA GLY A 257 5.58 -0.38 1.79
C GLY A 257 5.73 -1.53 2.78
N VAL A 258 6.74 -1.51 3.66
CA VAL A 258 6.94 -2.53 4.71
C VAL A 258 5.87 -2.38 5.78
N VAL A 259 5.67 -1.16 6.30
CA VAL A 259 4.61 -0.89 7.29
C VAL A 259 3.23 -1.19 6.71
N ALA A 260 2.95 -0.67 5.51
CA ALA A 260 1.69 -0.93 4.82
C ALA A 260 1.46 -2.44 4.62
N GLY A 261 2.50 -3.18 4.23
CA GLY A 261 2.45 -4.62 3.98
C GLY A 261 2.15 -5.44 5.23
N VAL A 262 2.83 -5.17 6.35
CA VAL A 262 2.58 -5.90 7.60
C VAL A 262 1.15 -5.65 8.10
N HIS A 263 0.68 -4.40 8.12
CA HIS A 263 -0.69 -4.09 8.56
C HIS A 263 -1.78 -4.63 7.62
N HIS A 264 -1.53 -4.64 6.31
CA HIS A 264 -2.42 -5.30 5.34
C HIS A 264 -2.53 -6.80 5.61
N LEU A 265 -1.41 -7.50 5.85
CA LEU A 265 -1.39 -8.92 6.19
C LEU A 265 -2.05 -9.22 7.54
N ILE A 266 -1.86 -8.38 8.56
CA ILE A 266 -2.61 -8.48 9.83
C ILE A 266 -4.13 -8.43 9.58
N GLY A 267 -4.58 -7.54 8.69
CA GLY A 267 -5.98 -7.46 8.25
C GLY A 267 -6.48 -8.78 7.65
N LEU A 268 -5.79 -9.29 6.63
CA LEU A 268 -6.14 -10.57 5.98
C LEU A 268 -6.14 -11.77 6.96
N CYS A 269 -5.15 -11.84 7.85
CA CYS A 269 -5.08 -12.87 8.90
C CYS A 269 -6.21 -12.78 9.93
N ARG A 270 -6.71 -11.57 10.23
CA ARG A 270 -7.90 -11.34 11.09
C ARG A 270 -9.21 -11.66 10.36
N MET A 271 -9.28 -11.47 9.05
CA MET A 271 -10.40 -11.88 8.20
C MET A 271 -10.47 -13.41 7.98
N GLY A 272 -9.41 -14.15 8.30
CA GLY A 272 -9.34 -15.61 8.11
C GLY A 272 -9.22 -16.06 6.64
N VAL A 273 -8.91 -15.13 5.72
CA VAL A 273 -8.83 -15.41 4.28
C VAL A 273 -7.50 -16.05 3.87
N LYS A 274 -7.47 -16.67 2.69
CA LYS A 274 -6.35 -17.45 2.16
C LYS A 274 -6.12 -17.16 0.68
N THR A 275 -4.93 -17.45 0.18
CA THR A 275 -4.58 -17.31 -1.24
C THR A 275 -5.43 -18.25 -2.11
N ALA A 276 -6.08 -17.70 -3.14
CA ALA A 276 -7.13 -18.39 -3.89
C ALA A 276 -6.59 -19.41 -4.91
N LYS A 277 -6.59 -20.69 -4.53
CA LYS A 277 -6.03 -21.83 -5.30
C LYS A 277 -6.81 -22.28 -6.55
N LYS A 278 -7.89 -21.60 -6.95
CA LYS A 278 -8.72 -21.99 -8.11
C LYS A 278 -8.18 -21.45 -9.46
N GLY A 279 -7.48 -20.31 -9.44
CA GLY A 279 -6.97 -19.63 -10.63
C GLY A 279 -5.49 -19.90 -10.88
N ALA A 280 -4.77 -18.89 -11.38
CA ALA A 280 -3.33 -18.97 -11.66
C ALA A 280 -2.49 -19.49 -10.49
N TYR A 281 -2.87 -19.16 -9.25
CA TYR A 281 -2.19 -19.60 -8.03
C TYR A 281 -2.57 -21.03 -7.57
N ALA A 282 -2.89 -21.94 -8.50
CA ALA A 282 -3.05 -23.35 -8.20
C ALA A 282 -1.75 -23.97 -7.64
N SER A 283 -1.84 -25.11 -6.95
CA SER A 283 -0.68 -25.71 -6.29
C SER A 283 0.35 -26.25 -7.28
N SER A 284 1.44 -25.51 -7.46
CA SER A 284 2.61 -25.97 -8.23
C SER A 284 3.31 -27.17 -7.58
N THR A 285 3.24 -27.31 -6.25
CA THR A 285 3.58 -28.54 -5.49
C THR A 285 2.84 -29.76 -6.04
N THR A 286 1.51 -29.68 -6.13
CA THR A 286 0.66 -30.75 -6.67
C THR A 286 0.97 -31.03 -8.15
N ALA A 287 1.30 -29.99 -8.92
CA ALA A 287 1.67 -30.14 -10.33
C ALA A 287 3.05 -30.80 -10.52
N ARG A 288 4.04 -30.54 -9.63
CA ARG A 288 5.35 -31.22 -9.61
C ARG A 288 5.22 -32.68 -9.20
N GLN A 289 4.50 -32.97 -8.12
CA GLN A 289 4.32 -34.34 -7.61
C GLN A 289 3.65 -35.26 -8.66
N ARG A 290 2.68 -34.76 -9.43
CA ARG A 290 2.08 -35.49 -10.57
C ARG A 290 3.06 -35.84 -11.70
N ARG A 291 4.24 -35.22 -11.74
CA ARG A 291 5.33 -35.50 -12.70
C ARG A 291 6.49 -36.27 -12.05
N GLY A 292 6.34 -36.76 -10.81
CA GLY A 292 7.42 -37.42 -10.06
C GLY A 292 8.55 -36.48 -9.67
N GLN A 293 8.27 -35.18 -9.49
CA GLN A 293 9.27 -34.15 -9.20
C GLN A 293 9.19 -33.68 -7.75
N ASP A 294 10.28 -33.87 -7.00
CA ASP A 294 10.40 -33.54 -5.57
C ASP A 294 11.80 -32.94 -5.30
N TRP A 295 12.02 -31.71 -5.80
CA TRP A 295 13.32 -31.02 -5.82
C TRP A 295 13.35 -29.69 -5.02
N LEU A 296 12.39 -29.50 -4.12
CA LEU A 296 12.22 -28.32 -3.25
C LEU A 296 12.05 -28.72 -1.79
#